data_AF-A0A2D5PMD6-F1
#
_entry.id   AF-A0A2D5PMD6-F1
#
_cell.length_a   1.000
_cell.length_b   1.000
_cell.length_c   1.000
_cell.angle_alpha   90.00
_cell.angle_beta   90.00
_cell.angle_gamma   90.00
#
_symmetry.space_group_name_H-M   'P 1'
#
loop_
_entity.id
_entity.type
_entity.pdbx_description
1 polymer ?
#
loop_
_entity_poly.entity_id
_entity_poly.type
_entity_poly.pdbx_seq_one_letter_code
_entity_poly.pdbx_strand_id
1 'polypeptide(L)'
;MDYKKEEIKSYFNDFISDYFEQQDPQWIEDNKDDLHHHAFNTDYFIIGTYKAKQWLGNMAFDVINFIKEYEQFNFGEVYTDLSDPEKVVNMYVYIIGEEIVGDYLNELEEVA
;
A
#
# COMPACT_ATOMS: atom_id res chain seq x y z
N MET A 1 5.48 -10.95 2.03
CA MET A 1 4.19 -11.50 2.52
C MET A 1 3.14 -11.10 1.49
N ASP A 2 2.11 -11.91 1.25
CA ASP A 2 1.09 -11.68 0.22
C ASP A 2 -0.34 -11.66 0.80
N TYR A 3 -0.47 -11.50 2.12
CA TYR A 3 -1.77 -11.49 2.78
C TYR A 3 -2.66 -10.40 2.19
N LYS A 4 -3.76 -10.81 1.55
CA LYS A 4 -4.72 -9.94 0.87
C LYS A 4 -4.11 -9.07 -0.24
N LYS A 5 -2.96 -9.45 -0.83
CA LYS A 5 -2.30 -8.69 -1.92
C LYS A 5 -3.25 -8.40 -3.08
N GLU A 6 -4.11 -9.36 -3.47
CA GLU A 6 -5.10 -9.16 -4.54
C GLU A 6 -6.16 -8.09 -4.21
N GLU A 7 -6.58 -7.98 -2.94
CA GLU A 7 -7.53 -6.95 -2.49
C GLU A 7 -6.87 -5.56 -2.57
N ILE A 8 -5.61 -5.48 -2.19
CA ILE A 8 -4.80 -4.26 -2.25
C ILE A 8 -4.51 -3.86 -3.71
N LYS A 9 -4.23 -4.83 -4.58
CA LYS A 9 -4.04 -4.61 -6.02
C LYS A 9 -5.33 -4.11 -6.67
N SER A 10 -6.49 -4.64 -6.28
CA SER A 10 -7.78 -4.11 -6.75
C SER A 10 -7.96 -2.65 -6.36
N TYR A 11 -7.66 -2.29 -5.11
CA TYR A 11 -7.72 -0.89 -4.66
C TYR A 11 -6.79 0.02 -5.48
N PHE A 12 -5.57 -0.43 -5.78
CA PHE A 12 -4.65 0.32 -6.64
C PHE A 12 -5.19 0.48 -8.07
N ASN A 13 -5.77 -0.57 -8.64
CA ASN A 13 -6.35 -0.50 -9.98
C ASN A 13 -7.53 0.49 -10.03
N ASP A 14 -8.35 0.54 -8.99
CA ASP A 14 -9.43 1.53 -8.86
C ASP A 14 -8.85 2.94 -8.78
N PHE A 15 -7.82 3.16 -7.95
CA PHE A 15 -7.08 4.43 -7.87
C PHE A 15 -6.55 4.87 -9.24
N ILE A 16 -5.88 3.98 -9.98
CA ILE A 16 -5.33 4.29 -11.30
C ILE A 16 -6.45 4.60 -12.31
N SER A 17 -7.55 3.84 -12.27
CA SER A 17 -8.70 4.06 -13.16
C SER A 17 -9.35 5.42 -12.91
N ASP A 18 -9.57 5.78 -11.65
CA ASP A 18 -10.09 7.09 -11.27
C ASP A 18 -9.18 8.23 -11.76
N TYR A 19 -7.86 8.05 -11.69
CA TYR A 19 -6.90 9.03 -12.20
C TYR A 19 -6.92 9.12 -13.73
N PHE A 20 -7.00 8.01 -14.47
CA PHE A 20 -7.11 8.04 -15.93
C PHE A 20 -8.42 8.64 -16.42
N GLU A 21 -9.52 8.49 -15.67
CA GLU A 21 -10.80 9.11 -16.01
C GLU A 21 -10.80 10.64 -15.77
N GLN A 22 -10.02 11.09 -14.78
CA GLN A 22 -10.04 12.48 -14.30
C GLN A 22 -8.85 13.35 -14.76
N GLN A 23 -7.72 12.76 -15.17
CA GLN A 23 -6.46 13.48 -15.41
C GLN A 23 -5.73 13.07 -16.71
N ASP A 24 -4.75 13.91 -17.09
CA ASP A 24 -3.83 13.71 -18.21
C ASP A 24 -2.96 12.45 -17.96
N PRO A 25 -2.89 11.47 -18.88
CA PRO A 25 -1.99 10.32 -18.80
C PRO A 25 -0.53 10.69 -18.49
N GLN A 26 -0.11 11.91 -18.83
CA GLN A 26 1.22 12.43 -18.49
C GLN A 26 1.49 12.50 -16.98
N TRP A 27 0.46 12.63 -16.15
CA TRP A 27 0.62 12.71 -14.70
C TRP A 27 1.25 11.45 -14.10
N ILE A 28 0.88 10.26 -14.60
CA ILE A 28 1.46 9.00 -14.11
C ILE A 28 2.95 8.94 -14.44
N GLU A 29 3.33 9.34 -15.66
CA GLU A 29 4.75 9.39 -16.05
C GLU A 29 5.54 10.39 -15.19
N ASP A 30 4.95 11.56 -14.94
CA ASP A 30 5.58 12.63 -14.15
C ASP A 30 5.72 12.27 -12.65
N ASN A 31 4.90 11.33 -12.14
CA ASN A 31 4.86 10.96 -10.73
C ASN A 31 5.18 9.48 -10.48
N LYS A 32 5.77 8.77 -11.44
CA LYS A 32 6.02 7.32 -11.33
C LYS A 32 6.84 6.93 -10.10
N ASP A 33 7.82 7.76 -9.73
CA ASP A 33 8.70 7.52 -8.57
C ASP A 33 7.95 7.64 -7.22
N ASP A 34 6.84 8.38 -7.19
CA ASP A 34 6.02 8.64 -6.00
C ASP A 34 4.61 8.04 -6.12
N LEU A 35 4.36 7.19 -7.12
CA LEU A 35 3.02 6.68 -7.41
C LEU A 35 2.46 5.82 -6.26
N HIS A 36 3.31 5.04 -5.58
CA HIS A 36 2.93 4.28 -4.39
C HIS A 36 2.56 5.20 -3.21
N HIS A 37 3.26 6.33 -3.06
CA HIS A 37 2.94 7.31 -2.04
C HIS A 37 1.54 7.91 -2.29
N HIS A 38 1.25 8.29 -3.53
CA HIS A 38 -0.07 8.82 -3.89
C HIS A 38 -1.18 7.78 -3.74
N ALA A 39 -0.92 6.52 -4.08
CA ALA A 39 -1.93 5.47 -3.96
C ALA A 39 -2.20 5.08 -2.50
N PHE A 40 -1.18 5.02 -1.64
CA PHE A 40 -1.28 4.34 -0.35
C PHE A 40 -0.90 5.16 0.88
N ASN A 41 -0.46 6.41 0.72
CA ASN A 41 0.00 7.24 1.83
C ASN A 41 -0.65 8.63 1.89
N THR A 42 -1.39 9.05 0.86
CA THR A 42 -2.11 10.34 0.89
C THR A 42 -3.53 10.24 1.44
N ASP A 43 -4.12 9.04 1.41
CA ASP A 43 -5.40 8.74 2.08
C ASP A 43 -5.35 7.35 2.72
N TYR A 44 -6.25 7.11 3.66
CA TYR A 44 -6.36 5.86 4.38
C TYR A 44 -7.05 4.79 3.52
N PHE A 45 -6.36 3.68 3.28
CA PHE A 45 -6.96 2.47 2.73
C PHE A 45 -8.11 1.95 3.61
N ILE A 46 -7.94 2.03 4.94
CA ILE A 46 -8.98 1.67 5.90
C ILE A 46 -9.12 2.74 6.98
N ILE A 47 -10.37 3.10 7.25
CA ILE A 47 -10.76 4.00 8.35
C ILE A 47 -11.67 3.25 9.32
N GLY A 48 -11.36 3.33 10.60
CA GLY A 48 -12.11 2.78 11.72
C GLY A 48 -11.47 1.52 12.31
N THR A 49 -11.12 1.60 13.60
CA THR A 49 -10.48 0.52 14.37
C THR A 49 -11.20 -0.82 14.28
N TYR A 50 -12.54 -0.85 14.31
CA TYR A 50 -13.29 -2.10 14.22
C TYR A 50 -13.07 -2.79 12.87
N LYS A 51 -13.14 -2.03 11.76
CA LYS A 51 -12.92 -2.57 10.43
C LYS A 51 -11.49 -3.06 10.27
N ALA A 52 -10.51 -2.29 10.73
CA ALA A 52 -9.11 -2.69 10.71
C ALA A 52 -8.85 -3.99 11.48
N LYS A 53 -9.43 -4.15 12.67
CA LYS A 53 -9.35 -5.42 13.43
C LYS A 53 -9.96 -6.59 12.67
N GLN A 54 -11.12 -6.40 12.04
CA GLN A 54 -11.75 -7.45 11.23
C GLN A 54 -10.91 -7.79 9.99
N TRP A 55 -10.33 -6.77 9.36
CA TRP A 55 -9.48 -6.93 8.18
C TRP A 55 -8.21 -7.72 8.47
N LEU A 56 -7.54 -7.42 9.60
CA LEU A 56 -6.34 -8.15 10.06
C LEU A 56 -6.67 -9.59 10.46
N GLY A 57 -7.82 -9.81 11.10
CA GLY A 57 -8.27 -11.14 11.54
C GLY A 57 -7.19 -11.89 12.32
N ASN A 58 -6.94 -13.15 11.93
CA ASN A 58 -5.94 -14.00 12.58
C ASN A 58 -4.50 -13.66 12.19
N MET A 59 -4.29 -12.82 11.16
CA MET A 59 -2.96 -12.45 10.66
C MET A 59 -2.38 -11.22 11.37
N ALA A 60 -3.06 -10.68 12.39
CA ALA A 60 -2.67 -9.44 13.04
C ALA A 60 -1.20 -9.44 13.53
N PHE A 61 -0.75 -10.51 14.16
CA PHE A 61 0.64 -10.61 14.65
C PHE A 61 1.65 -10.81 13.52
N ASP A 62 1.31 -11.57 12.48
CA ASP A 62 2.19 -11.79 11.34
C ASP A 62 2.39 -10.47 10.57
N VAL A 63 1.32 -9.70 10.38
CA VAL A 63 1.35 -8.36 9.77
C VAL A 63 2.18 -7.39 10.62
N ILE A 64 1.98 -7.37 11.93
CA ILE A 64 2.79 -6.56 12.86
C ILE A 64 4.27 -6.91 12.76
N ASN A 65 4.63 -8.19 12.72
CA ASN A 65 6.02 -8.62 12.60
C ASN A 65 6.62 -8.22 11.25
N PHE A 66 5.84 -8.35 10.17
CA PHE A 66 6.25 -7.94 8.84
C PHE A 66 6.56 -6.43 8.76
N ILE A 67 5.68 -5.57 9.31
CA ILE A 67 5.93 -4.12 9.39
C ILE A 67 7.18 -3.84 10.21
N LYS A 68 7.31 -4.50 11.36
CA LYS A 68 8.45 -4.32 12.26
C LYS A 68 9.77 -4.65 11.56
N GLU A 69 9.83 -5.77 10.84
CA GLU A 69 11.02 -6.18 10.09
C GLU A 69 11.35 -5.19 8.97
N TYR A 70 10.34 -4.73 8.23
CA TYR A 70 10.50 -3.71 7.20
C TYR A 70 11.05 -2.39 7.76
N GLU A 71 10.43 -1.83 8.80
CA GLU A 71 10.85 -0.54 9.37
C GLU A 71 12.24 -0.65 10.03
N GLN A 72 12.51 -1.75 10.73
CA GLN A 72 13.81 -2.00 11.34
C GLN A 72 14.92 -2.12 10.29
N PHE A 73 14.63 -2.75 9.15
CA PHE A 73 15.60 -2.89 8.04
C PHE A 73 15.86 -1.55 7.35
N ASN A 74 14.82 -0.78 7.05
CA ASN A 74 14.94 0.47 6.28
C ASN A 74 15.37 1.66 7.13
N PHE A 75 14.97 1.73 8.40
CA PHE A 75 15.15 2.93 9.24
C PHE A 75 15.90 2.67 10.54
N GLY A 76 16.13 1.42 10.92
CA GLY A 76 16.81 1.07 12.18
C GLY A 76 15.95 1.23 13.43
N GLU A 77 14.68 1.61 13.30
CA GLU A 77 13.69 1.65 14.38
C GLU A 77 12.25 1.50 13.84
N VAL A 78 11.30 1.30 14.76
CA VAL A 78 9.87 1.12 14.45
C VAL A 78 9.13 2.44 14.71
N TYR A 79 8.48 2.99 13.70
CA TYR A 79 7.72 4.23 13.78
C TYR A 79 6.22 3.99 13.85
N THR A 80 5.76 2.89 13.24
CA THR A 80 4.34 2.55 13.26
C THR A 80 3.91 2.23 14.70
N ASP A 81 2.83 2.87 15.13
CA ASP A 81 2.18 2.52 16.38
C ASP A 81 1.41 1.20 16.20
N LEU A 82 2.13 0.11 16.46
CA LEU A 82 1.65 -1.27 16.30
C LEU A 82 0.50 -1.66 17.25
N SER A 83 0.13 -0.77 18.17
CA SER A 83 -1.04 -0.94 19.04
C SER A 83 -2.34 -0.45 18.40
N ASP A 84 -2.25 0.33 17.32
CA ASP A 84 -3.36 0.87 16.56
C ASP A 84 -3.63 0.04 15.29
N PRO A 85 -4.73 -0.72 15.24
CA PRO A 85 -5.07 -1.52 14.07
C PRO A 85 -5.18 -0.72 12.77
N GLU A 86 -5.62 0.53 12.83
CA GLU A 86 -5.75 1.37 11.63
C GLU A 86 -4.36 1.66 11.05
N LYS A 87 -3.43 2.10 11.89
CA LYS A 87 -2.04 2.35 11.47
C LYS A 87 -1.35 1.07 11.00
N VAL A 88 -1.59 -0.05 11.67
CA VAL A 88 -1.06 -1.36 11.25
C VAL A 88 -1.54 -1.73 9.85
N VAL A 89 -2.84 -1.63 9.56
CA VAL A 89 -3.34 -1.98 8.21
C VAL A 89 -2.80 -1.02 7.16
N ASN A 90 -2.82 0.30 7.42
CA ASN A 90 -2.38 1.26 6.41
C ASN A 90 -0.87 1.17 6.15
N MET A 91 -0.04 0.93 7.17
CA MET A 91 1.39 0.68 6.95
C MET A 91 1.63 -0.63 6.18
N TYR A 92 0.91 -1.70 6.53
CA TYR A 92 1.01 -2.95 5.78
C TYR A 92 0.67 -2.76 4.30
N VAL A 93 -0.43 -2.07 4.03
CA VAL A 93 -0.90 -1.78 2.68
C VAL A 93 0.09 -0.90 1.91
N TYR A 94 0.69 0.10 2.57
CA TYR A 94 1.76 0.90 1.99
C TYR A 94 2.95 0.04 1.53
N ILE A 95 3.45 -0.85 2.40
CA ILE A 95 4.59 -1.72 2.10
C ILE A 95 4.28 -2.68 0.94
N ILE A 96 3.09 -3.29 0.93
CA ILE A 96 2.67 -4.16 -0.19
C ILE A 96 2.42 -3.35 -1.47
N GLY A 97 1.99 -2.10 -1.32
CA GLY A 97 1.75 -1.16 -2.41
C GLY A 97 3.00 -0.83 -3.20
N GLU A 98 4.17 -0.75 -2.57
CA GLU A 98 5.46 -0.59 -3.25
C GLU A 98 5.70 -1.69 -4.29
N GLU A 99 5.45 -2.95 -3.92
CA GLU A 99 5.61 -4.10 -4.82
C GLU A 99 4.59 -4.06 -5.97
N ILE A 100 3.32 -3.75 -5.66
CA ILE A 100 2.25 -3.68 -6.66
C ILE A 100 2.52 -2.58 -7.70
N VAL A 101 2.97 -1.41 -7.25
CA VAL A 101 3.29 -0.29 -8.12
C VAL A 101 4.53 -0.59 -8.96
N GLY A 102 5.55 -1.21 -8.37
CA GLY A 102 6.73 -1.66 -9.10
C GLY A 102 6.39 -2.65 -10.22
N ASP A 103 5.55 -3.65 -9.93
CA ASP A 103 5.05 -4.60 -10.92
C ASP A 103 4.31 -3.87 -12.07
N TYR A 104 3.43 -2.92 -11.73
CA TYR A 104 2.67 -2.13 -12.71
C TYR A 104 3.59 -1.29 -13.63
N LEU A 105 4.58 -0.60 -13.08
CA LEU A 105 5.51 0.22 -13.86
C LEU A 105 6.38 -0.64 -14.78
N ASN A 106 6.86 -1.80 -14.29
CA ASN A 106 7.61 -2.74 -15.12
C ASN A 106 6.77 -3.26 -16.29
N GLU A 107 5.49 -3.59 -16.04
CA GLU A 107 4.57 -4.00 -17.10
C GLU A 107 4.43 -2.90 -18.16
N LEU A 108 4.28 -1.63 -17.77
CA LEU A 108 4.20 -0.50 -18.72
C LEU A 108 5.47 -0.34 -19.57
N GLU A 109 6.65 -0.48 -18.97
CA GLU A 109 7.93 -0.40 -19.68
C GLU A 109 8.13 -1.55 -20.69
N GLU A 110 7.62 -2.76 -20.40
CA GLU A 110 7.69 -3.90 -21.31
C GLU A 110 6.77 -3.76 -22.54
N VAL A 111 5.70 -2.94 -22.46
CA VAL A 111 4.76 -2.73 -23.58
C VAL A 111 5.07 -1.46 -24.40
N ALA A 112 6.00 -0.60 -23.94
CA ALA A 112 6.39 0.66 -24.60
C ALA A 112 7.49 0.47 -25.67
#